data_AF-A0A6M5YPS4-F1
#
_entry.id   AF-A0A6M5YPS4-F1
#
_cell.length_a   1.000
_cell.length_b   1.000
_cell.length_c   1.000
_cell.angle_alpha   90.00
_cell.angle_beta   90.00
_cell.angle_gamma   90.00
#
_symmetry.space_group_name_H-M   'P 1'
#
loop_
_entity.id
_entity.type
_entity.pdbx_description
1 polymer ?
#
loop_
_entity_poly.entity_id
_entity_poly.type
_entity_poly.pdbx_seq_one_letter_code
_entity_poly.pdbx_strand_id
1 'polypeptide(L)'
;MYRALTIAVAAASLVQAGCTSMWDAVTSRRFREAPFKTVGKVISPDDPLVVLRADPPRPGDERAKAMNRLKEPIRNKGTQEDQDQMIDTLERAATADPSPVLRYAAINALGRFQDERVPRILMVAYQKADGQPEGAAAPPAPKLESAIVPIGGLSAGRAPTRSGSDLPAYTGLSVPTGYAQDTVAALRCRCLESLGHTNKPEAARFLAAVAGASGPEIKPAGSDDPEVRQAAVRALGHCRQEEAVTALATVLSTETGKDYVLTRGAHQGLVRLTGKRLPPDPQQWGEVVQAGVVIAPEPTWAENVIQNVAFWDKK
;
A
#
# COMPACT_ATOMS: atom_id res chain seq x y z
N MET A 1 -20.49 42.47 19.79
CA MET A 1 -21.23 41.18 19.77
C MET A 1 -21.57 40.69 18.36
N TYR A 2 -21.94 41.54 17.40
CA TYR A 2 -22.28 41.10 16.04
C TYR A 2 -21.18 40.35 15.25
N ARG A 3 -19.89 40.64 15.50
CA ARG A 3 -18.76 39.92 14.86
C ARG A 3 -18.55 38.49 15.37
N ALA A 4 -18.99 38.18 16.60
CA ALA A 4 -18.86 36.82 17.15
C ALA A 4 -19.95 35.89 16.59
N LEU A 5 -21.16 36.42 16.34
CA LEU A 5 -22.28 35.65 15.81
C LEU A 5 -22.07 35.24 14.34
N THR A 6 -21.45 36.09 13.52
CA THR A 6 -21.15 35.76 12.11
C THR A 6 -20.09 34.68 11.96
N ILE A 7 -19.14 34.55 12.89
CA ILE A 7 -18.13 33.49 12.87
C ILE A 7 -18.76 32.13 13.21
N ALA A 8 -19.73 32.10 14.14
CA ALA A 8 -20.40 30.86 14.54
C ALA A 8 -21.28 30.26 13.42
N VAL A 9 -21.97 31.09 12.63
CA VAL A 9 -22.85 30.61 11.55
C VAL A 9 -22.07 30.13 10.32
N ALA A 10 -20.93 30.77 9.98
CA ALA A 10 -20.06 30.30 8.92
C ALA A 10 -19.37 28.95 9.27
N ALA A 11 -19.08 28.71 10.55
CA ALA A 11 -18.49 27.45 11.01
C ALA A 11 -19.47 26.26 10.88
N ALA A 12 -20.78 26.50 11.01
CA ALA A 12 -21.79 25.43 10.99
C ALA A 12 -22.09 24.88 9.58
N SER A 13 -21.93 25.70 8.52
CA SER A 13 -22.25 25.30 7.14
C SER A 13 -21.13 24.51 6.44
N LEU A 14 -19.91 24.53 6.98
CA LEU A 14 -18.77 23.79 6.41
C LEU A 14 -18.68 22.33 6.90
N VAL A 15 -19.50 21.92 7.89
CA VAL A 15 -19.37 20.60 8.53
C VAL A 15 -19.69 19.42 7.60
N GLN A 16 -20.46 19.63 6.53
CA GLN A 16 -20.92 18.51 5.67
C GLN A 16 -19.96 18.10 4.56
N ALA A 17 -18.92 18.89 4.25
CA ALA A 17 -17.96 18.57 3.19
C ALA A 17 -16.66 17.99 3.75
N GLY A 18 -16.70 16.80 4.36
CA GLY A 18 -15.50 15.97 4.62
C GLY A 18 -14.34 16.65 5.38
N CYS A 19 -14.61 17.57 6.30
CA CYS A 19 -13.65 18.45 6.96
C CYS A 19 -12.75 17.80 8.03
N THR A 20 -12.40 16.52 7.93
CA THR A 20 -11.51 15.87 8.92
C THR A 20 -10.16 16.57 9.01
N SER A 21 -9.63 17.04 7.87
CA SER A 21 -8.38 17.81 7.81
C SER A 21 -8.49 19.22 8.42
N MET A 22 -9.68 19.82 8.43
CA MET A 22 -9.91 21.14 9.03
C MET A 22 -9.93 21.04 10.55
N TRP A 23 -10.59 20.02 11.12
CA TRP A 23 -10.62 19.84 12.57
C TRP A 23 -9.24 19.53 13.14
N ASP A 24 -8.45 18.68 12.48
CA ASP A 24 -7.05 18.45 12.83
C ASP A 24 -6.24 19.76 12.83
N ALA A 25 -6.41 20.58 11.80
CA ALA A 25 -5.77 21.89 11.75
C ALA A 25 -6.21 22.82 12.90
N VAL A 26 -7.52 22.94 13.17
CA VAL A 26 -8.08 23.81 14.23
C VAL A 26 -7.69 23.35 15.64
N THR A 27 -7.56 22.05 15.86
CA THR A 27 -7.20 21.49 17.18
C THR A 27 -5.69 21.40 17.40
N SER A 28 -4.89 21.57 16.34
CA SER A 28 -3.44 21.49 16.41
C SER A 28 -2.81 22.54 17.34
N ARG A 29 -1.65 22.20 17.93
CA ARG A 29 -0.84 23.17 18.71
C ARG A 29 -0.48 24.41 17.88
N ARG A 30 -0.23 24.24 16.57
CA ARG A 30 0.07 25.34 15.65
C ARG A 30 -1.07 26.33 15.50
N PHE A 31 -2.31 25.87 15.51
CA PHE A 31 -3.46 26.77 15.49
C PHE A 31 -3.55 27.58 16.78
N ARG A 32 -3.24 26.98 17.94
CA ARG A 32 -3.20 27.72 19.22
C ARG A 32 -2.14 28.81 19.22
N GLU A 33 -0.99 28.55 18.60
CA GLU A 33 0.11 29.52 18.50
C GLU A 33 -0.12 30.59 17.42
N ALA A 34 -0.71 30.23 16.29
CA ALA A 34 -0.92 31.12 15.15
C ALA A 34 -2.19 30.76 14.35
N PRO A 35 -3.39 31.11 14.85
CA PRO A 35 -4.66 30.67 14.27
C PRO A 35 -4.87 31.19 12.86
N PHE A 36 -4.64 32.50 12.62
CA PHE A 36 -4.84 33.10 11.29
C PHE A 36 -3.87 32.58 10.23
N LYS A 37 -2.59 32.34 10.60
CA LYS A 37 -1.61 31.73 9.68
C LYS A 37 -1.98 30.29 9.34
N THR A 38 -2.48 29.54 10.33
CA THR A 38 -2.88 28.14 10.12
C THR A 38 -4.10 28.05 9.22
N VAL A 39 -5.12 28.89 9.42
CA VAL A 39 -6.30 28.95 8.53
C VAL A 39 -5.90 29.35 7.11
N GLY A 40 -5.03 30.34 6.95
CA GLY A 40 -4.51 30.74 5.64
C GLY A 40 -3.86 29.57 4.89
N LYS A 41 -3.03 28.78 5.58
CA LYS A 41 -2.39 27.60 5.01
C LYS A 41 -3.34 26.44 4.71
N VAL A 42 -4.47 26.34 5.41
CA VAL A 42 -5.49 25.33 5.08
C VAL A 42 -6.22 25.71 3.79
N ILE A 43 -6.49 27.00 3.59
CA ILE A 43 -7.20 27.51 2.41
C ILE A 43 -6.29 27.54 1.18
N SER A 44 -5.04 27.98 1.36
CA SER A 44 -4.05 28.11 0.28
C SER A 44 -2.78 27.41 0.74
N PRO A 45 -2.73 26.08 0.59
CA PRO A 45 -1.61 25.33 1.10
C PRO A 45 -0.39 25.55 0.22
N ASP A 46 0.79 25.54 0.85
CA ASP A 46 2.07 25.77 0.18
C ASP A 46 2.26 24.77 -0.99
N ASP A 47 2.92 25.22 -2.07
CA ASP A 47 3.26 24.37 -3.22
C ASP A 47 3.94 23.09 -2.72
N PRO A 48 3.40 21.90 -3.07
CA PRO A 48 3.95 20.65 -2.59
C PRO A 48 5.42 20.44 -2.96
N LEU A 49 5.91 20.96 -4.10
CA LEU A 49 7.33 20.84 -4.46
C LEU A 49 8.22 21.68 -3.55
N VAL A 50 7.77 22.89 -3.17
CA VAL A 50 8.49 23.74 -2.21
C VAL A 50 8.56 23.08 -0.83
N VAL A 51 7.49 22.41 -0.40
CA VAL A 51 7.48 21.69 0.89
C VAL A 51 8.45 20.50 0.88
N LEU A 52 8.53 19.77 -0.23
CA LEU A 52 9.37 18.58 -0.35
C LEU A 52 10.85 18.90 -0.59
N ARG A 53 11.17 20.02 -1.24
CA ARG A 53 12.55 20.49 -1.49
C ARG A 53 13.14 21.34 -0.36
N ALA A 54 12.39 21.61 0.70
CA ALA A 54 12.82 22.48 1.77
C ALA A 54 14.06 21.94 2.52
N ASP A 55 15.02 22.83 2.79
CA ASP A 55 16.20 22.59 3.59
C ASP A 55 16.27 23.62 4.75
N PRO A 56 16.18 23.21 6.03
CA PRO A 56 16.06 21.83 6.51
C PRO A 56 14.70 21.17 6.16
N PRO A 57 14.63 19.82 6.14
CA PRO A 57 13.40 19.09 5.81
C PRO A 57 12.21 19.51 6.70
N ARG A 58 11.06 19.74 6.06
CA ARG A 58 9.81 20.03 6.78
C ARG A 58 9.36 18.81 7.61
N PRO A 59 8.52 19.03 8.65
CA PRO A 59 7.95 17.93 9.44
C PRO A 59 7.20 16.90 8.58
N GLY A 60 7.25 15.63 9.01
CA GLY A 60 6.70 14.50 8.27
C GLY A 60 5.24 14.69 7.83
N ASP A 61 4.39 15.25 8.70
CA ASP A 61 2.98 15.47 8.38
C ASP A 61 2.78 16.48 7.23
N GLU A 62 3.60 17.54 7.17
CA GLU A 62 3.53 18.52 6.09
C GLU A 62 3.99 17.90 4.77
N ARG A 63 5.08 17.11 4.81
CA ARG A 63 5.60 16.38 3.66
C ARG A 63 4.59 15.34 3.15
N ALA A 64 3.94 14.58 4.03
CA ALA A 64 2.91 13.61 3.67
C ALA A 64 1.69 14.31 3.02
N LYS A 65 1.23 15.41 3.62
CA LYS A 65 0.17 16.25 3.03
C LYS A 65 0.58 16.83 1.68
N ALA A 66 1.84 17.19 1.48
CA ALA A 66 2.38 17.66 0.20
C ALA A 66 2.38 16.53 -0.85
N MET A 67 2.88 15.33 -0.51
CA MET A 67 2.86 14.16 -1.42
C MET A 67 1.45 13.83 -1.91
N ASN A 68 0.45 13.84 -1.01
CA ASN A 68 -0.94 13.62 -1.40
C ASN A 68 -1.50 14.72 -2.33
N ARG A 69 -0.93 15.92 -2.34
CA ARG A 69 -1.32 17.03 -3.22
C ARG A 69 -0.54 17.10 -4.53
N LEU A 70 0.55 16.33 -4.65
CA LEU A 70 1.35 16.30 -5.88
C LEU A 70 0.48 15.90 -7.08
N LYS A 71 0.74 16.58 -8.19
CA LYS A 71 0.24 16.26 -9.53
C LYS A 71 1.44 16.08 -10.44
N GLU A 72 1.31 15.19 -11.42
CA GLU A 72 2.39 14.87 -12.37
C GLU A 72 2.78 16.11 -13.22
N PRO A 73 4.02 16.63 -13.14
CA PRO A 73 4.50 17.82 -13.82
C PRO A 73 4.22 17.83 -15.31
N ILE A 74 4.59 16.78 -16.05
CA ILE A 74 4.43 16.74 -17.51
C ILE A 74 2.96 16.94 -17.90
N ARG A 75 2.04 16.33 -17.16
CA ARG A 75 0.58 16.47 -17.39
C ARG A 75 0.03 17.83 -16.94
N ASN A 76 0.78 18.58 -16.16
CA ASN A 76 0.38 19.87 -15.58
C ASN A 76 1.30 21.03 -16.03
N LYS A 77 1.86 20.95 -17.24
CA LYS A 77 2.71 21.99 -17.86
C LYS A 77 4.05 22.25 -17.16
N GLY A 78 4.50 21.31 -16.34
CA GLY A 78 5.85 21.29 -15.75
C GLY A 78 6.90 20.74 -16.72
N THR A 79 8.16 20.73 -16.28
CA THR A 79 9.30 20.28 -17.08
C THR A 79 9.60 18.79 -16.87
N GLN A 80 10.39 18.19 -17.77
CA GLN A 80 10.93 16.84 -17.58
C GLN A 80 11.84 16.77 -16.34
N GLU A 81 12.61 17.81 -16.07
CA GLU A 81 13.47 17.90 -14.89
C GLU A 81 12.65 17.85 -13.59
N ASP A 82 11.53 18.58 -13.53
CA ASP A 82 10.62 18.52 -12.37
C ASP A 82 10.00 17.12 -12.19
N GLN A 83 9.66 16.44 -13.29
CA GLN A 83 9.18 15.05 -13.25
C GLN A 83 10.25 14.14 -12.65
N ASP A 84 11.49 14.21 -13.14
CA ASP A 84 12.57 13.34 -12.71
C ASP A 84 12.93 13.55 -11.24
N GLN A 85 13.05 14.82 -10.81
CA GLN A 85 13.32 15.15 -9.41
C GLN A 85 12.21 14.68 -8.47
N MET A 86 10.96 14.78 -8.91
CA MET A 86 9.82 14.35 -8.11
C MET A 86 9.70 12.82 -8.05
N ILE A 87 9.98 12.11 -9.15
CA ILE A 87 10.05 10.65 -9.16
C ILE A 87 11.16 10.16 -8.21
N ASP A 88 12.35 10.74 -8.27
CA ASP A 88 13.46 10.42 -7.34
C ASP A 88 13.08 10.68 -5.87
N THR A 89 12.43 11.82 -5.60
CA THR A 89 11.95 12.15 -4.25
C THR A 89 10.92 11.13 -3.75
N LEU A 90 9.97 10.72 -4.59
CA LEU A 90 8.93 9.75 -4.24
C LEU A 90 9.48 8.33 -4.12
N GLU A 91 10.43 7.94 -4.97
CA GLU A 91 11.13 6.66 -4.90
C GLU A 91 11.87 6.52 -3.56
N ARG A 92 12.69 7.51 -3.20
CA ARG A 92 13.40 7.53 -1.92
C ARG A 92 12.43 7.50 -0.75
N ALA A 93 11.35 8.27 -0.83
CA ALA A 93 10.35 8.32 0.21
C ALA A 93 9.57 7.00 0.38
N ALA A 94 9.24 6.31 -0.72
CA ALA A 94 8.48 5.07 -0.69
C ALA A 94 9.33 3.86 -0.23
N THR A 95 10.63 3.87 -0.55
CA THR A 95 11.51 2.70 -0.35
C THR A 95 12.37 2.79 0.90
N ALA A 96 12.75 3.99 1.34
CA ALA A 96 13.79 4.19 2.35
C ALA A 96 13.41 5.13 3.51
N ASP A 97 12.30 5.89 3.42
CA ASP A 97 11.94 6.84 4.50
C ASP A 97 11.69 6.10 5.82
N PRO A 98 12.21 6.56 6.98
CA PRO A 98 11.97 5.90 8.25
C PRO A 98 10.51 6.01 8.70
N SER A 99 9.74 7.00 8.22
CA SER A 99 8.34 7.16 8.59
C SER A 99 7.40 6.32 7.71
N PRO A 100 6.61 5.40 8.29
CA PRO A 100 5.65 4.62 7.50
C PRO A 100 4.54 5.52 6.90
N VAL A 101 4.24 6.66 7.53
CA VAL A 101 3.26 7.63 7.03
C VAL A 101 3.75 8.28 5.73
N LEU A 102 5.03 8.63 5.65
CA LEU A 102 5.63 9.19 4.44
C LEU A 102 5.73 8.15 3.33
N ARG A 103 6.10 6.90 3.66
CA ARG A 103 6.09 5.80 2.68
C ARG A 103 4.70 5.62 2.08
N TYR A 104 3.67 5.54 2.93
CA TYR A 104 2.30 5.38 2.47
C TYR A 104 1.86 6.54 1.57
N ALA A 105 2.16 7.79 1.94
CA ALA A 105 1.85 8.96 1.13
C ALA A 105 2.60 8.97 -0.22
N ALA A 106 3.87 8.53 -0.24
CA ALA A 106 4.67 8.44 -1.44
C ALA A 106 4.13 7.34 -2.39
N ILE A 107 3.81 6.16 -1.87
CA ILE A 107 3.17 5.05 -2.62
C ILE A 107 1.86 5.53 -3.25
N ASN A 108 1.02 6.26 -2.49
CA ASN A 108 -0.22 6.85 -3.00
C ASN A 108 0.02 7.85 -4.13
N ALA A 109 1.06 8.68 -4.01
CA ALA A 109 1.40 9.64 -5.03
C ALA A 109 1.86 8.95 -6.31
N LEU A 110 2.75 7.97 -6.19
CA LEU A 110 3.25 7.15 -7.30
C LEU A 110 2.11 6.45 -8.05
N GLY A 111 1.14 5.86 -7.35
CA GLY A 111 -0.02 5.20 -7.98
C GLY A 111 -0.92 6.11 -8.85
N ARG A 112 -0.75 7.44 -8.78
CA ARG A 112 -1.48 8.40 -9.62
C ARG A 112 -0.70 8.86 -10.86
N PHE A 113 0.59 8.52 -10.94
CA PHE A 113 1.46 8.96 -12.03
C PHE A 113 1.45 7.94 -13.16
N GLN A 114 1.59 8.42 -14.40
CA GLN A 114 1.59 7.58 -15.60
C GLN A 114 3.01 7.28 -16.11
N ASP A 115 4.04 7.68 -15.37
CA ASP A 115 5.45 7.45 -15.67
C ASP A 115 5.80 5.96 -15.73
N GLU A 116 6.53 5.55 -16.77
CA GLU A 116 6.93 4.15 -17.01
C GLU A 116 7.80 3.56 -15.89
N ARG A 117 8.47 4.39 -15.08
CA ARG A 117 9.33 3.94 -13.97
C ARG A 117 8.53 3.51 -12.74
N VAL A 118 7.32 4.04 -12.58
CA VAL A 118 6.48 3.87 -11.37
C VAL A 118 6.22 2.40 -10.99
N PRO A 119 5.86 1.48 -11.91
CA PRO A 119 5.60 0.09 -11.54
C PRO A 119 6.81 -0.57 -10.87
N ARG A 120 8.02 -0.36 -11.41
CA ARG A 120 9.25 -0.90 -10.84
C ARG A 120 9.52 -0.33 -9.46
N ILE A 121 9.34 0.98 -9.26
CA ILE A 121 9.50 1.63 -7.96
C ILE A 121 8.51 1.04 -6.93
N LEU A 122 7.25 0.86 -7.30
CA LEU A 122 6.23 0.27 -6.43
C LEU A 122 6.53 -1.19 -6.06
N MET A 123 7.08 -1.99 -7.00
CA MET A 123 7.53 -3.35 -6.71
C MET A 123 8.69 -3.38 -5.72
N VAL A 124 9.66 -2.46 -5.85
CA VAL A 124 10.76 -2.31 -4.89
C VAL A 124 10.23 -1.84 -3.53
N ALA A 125 9.30 -0.89 -3.50
CA ALA A 125 8.68 -0.41 -2.26
C ALA A 125 7.90 -1.53 -1.54
N TYR A 126 7.22 -2.41 -2.28
CA TYR A 126 6.58 -3.61 -1.73
C TYR A 126 7.60 -4.55 -1.05
N GLN A 127 8.74 -4.77 -1.70
CA GLN A 127 9.80 -5.63 -1.16
C GLN A 127 10.45 -5.03 0.09
N LYS A 128 10.71 -3.71 0.08
CA LYS A 128 11.29 -2.94 1.20
C LYS A 128 10.25 -2.49 2.24
N ALA A 129 9.03 -3.03 2.22
CA ALA A 129 7.94 -2.60 3.10
C ALA A 129 8.19 -2.89 4.59
N ASP A 130 9.15 -3.76 4.92
CA ASP A 130 9.56 -4.09 6.30
C ASP A 130 10.26 -2.93 7.02
N GLY A 131 10.72 -1.92 6.29
CA GLY A 131 11.39 -0.75 6.85
C GLY A 131 12.82 -1.02 7.32
N GLN A 132 13.44 -2.13 6.92
CA GLN A 132 14.83 -2.40 7.28
C GLN A 132 15.76 -1.41 6.57
N PRO A 133 16.69 -0.75 7.30
CA PRO A 133 17.72 0.05 6.66
C PRO A 133 18.55 -0.80 5.70
N GLU A 134 18.95 -0.20 4.58
CA GLU A 134 19.88 -0.80 3.64
C GLU A 134 21.24 -0.98 4.33
N GLY A 135 21.54 -2.20 4.77
CA GLY A 135 22.71 -2.53 5.60
C GLY A 135 22.39 -3.11 6.98
N ALA A 136 21.14 -3.05 7.43
CA ALA A 136 20.68 -3.75 8.64
C ALA A 136 20.25 -5.20 8.36
N ALA A 137 20.30 -5.64 7.10
CA ALA A 137 20.15 -7.05 6.76
C ALA A 137 21.19 -7.83 7.55
N ALA A 138 20.73 -8.55 8.57
CA ALA A 138 21.61 -9.37 9.39
C ALA A 138 22.42 -10.26 8.43
N PRO A 139 23.75 -10.38 8.61
CA PRO A 139 24.54 -11.32 7.82
C PRO A 139 23.81 -12.66 7.88
N PRO A 140 23.69 -13.38 6.75
CA PRO A 140 22.92 -14.61 6.69
C PRO A 140 23.36 -15.47 7.86
N ALA A 141 22.43 -15.78 8.76
CA ALA A 141 22.75 -16.52 9.98
C ALA A 141 23.61 -17.71 9.54
N PRO A 142 24.83 -17.85 10.07
CA PRO A 142 25.71 -18.92 9.63
C PRO A 142 24.90 -20.19 9.73
N LYS A 143 24.71 -20.89 8.60
CA LYS A 143 24.02 -22.19 8.59
C LYS A 143 24.78 -23.01 9.62
N LEU A 144 24.18 -23.20 10.79
CA LEU A 144 24.77 -24.00 11.84
C LEU A 144 24.84 -25.40 11.26
N GLU A 145 25.96 -25.73 10.64
CA GLU A 145 26.34 -27.08 10.29
C GLU A 145 26.28 -27.84 11.60
N SER A 146 25.17 -28.56 11.77
CA SER A 146 24.82 -29.47 12.85
C SER A 146 25.98 -29.67 13.83
N ALA A 147 26.09 -28.76 14.79
CA ALA A 147 27.02 -28.91 15.88
C ALA A 147 26.51 -30.12 16.66
N ILE A 148 27.22 -31.25 16.47
CA ILE A 148 27.02 -32.49 17.19
C ILE A 148 26.97 -32.13 18.67
N VAL A 149 25.76 -32.15 19.25
CA VAL A 149 25.58 -31.97 20.68
C VAL A 149 26.22 -33.21 21.32
N PRO A 150 27.35 -33.08 22.05
CA PRO A 150 27.90 -34.24 22.73
C PRO A 150 26.92 -34.64 23.83
N ILE A 151 26.26 -35.77 23.65
CA ILE A 151 25.49 -36.47 24.67
C ILE A 151 26.50 -37.02 25.68
N GLY A 152 26.84 -36.20 26.69
CA GLY A 152 27.84 -36.52 27.69
C GLY A 152 27.29 -36.41 29.10
N GLY A 153 26.89 -37.55 29.67
CA GLY A 153 27.16 -37.88 31.08
C GLY A 153 26.24 -37.29 32.15
N LEU A 154 25.31 -38.13 32.63
CA LEU A 154 24.68 -37.98 33.94
C LEU A 154 25.76 -38.02 35.04
N SER A 155 26.01 -36.90 35.72
CA SER A 155 26.78 -36.89 36.96
C SER A 155 25.91 -36.41 38.10
N ALA A 156 25.44 -37.37 38.90
CA ALA A 156 24.79 -37.15 40.18
C ALA A 156 25.81 -36.58 41.17
N GLY A 157 25.72 -35.29 41.49
CA GLY A 157 26.65 -34.69 42.45
C GLY A 157 26.32 -33.25 42.80
N ARG A 158 25.64 -33.07 43.94
CA ARG A 158 25.53 -31.85 44.77
C ARG A 158 25.14 -30.55 44.06
N ALA A 159 23.91 -30.13 44.35
CA ALA A 159 23.45 -28.75 44.14
C ALA A 159 24.29 -27.76 44.97
N PRO A 160 24.97 -26.78 44.33
CA PRO A 160 25.47 -25.61 45.03
C PRO A 160 24.34 -24.59 45.15
N THR A 161 23.95 -24.27 46.38
CA THR A 161 23.19 -23.05 46.70
C THR A 161 24.09 -21.85 46.45
N ARG A 162 24.17 -21.41 45.19
CA ARG A 162 24.91 -20.21 44.81
C ARG A 162 23.98 -19.00 44.94
N SER A 163 24.03 -18.37 46.10
CA SER A 163 23.52 -17.01 46.32
C SER A 163 24.39 -16.02 45.55
N GLY A 164 24.01 -15.73 44.31
CA GLY A 164 24.76 -14.80 43.46
C GLY A 164 23.97 -14.38 42.24
N SER A 165 22.98 -13.52 42.44
CA SER A 165 22.38 -12.64 41.42
C SER A 165 22.29 -13.21 39.99
N ASP A 166 21.68 -14.38 39.85
CA ASP A 166 21.16 -14.89 38.58
C ASP A 166 19.89 -14.08 38.23
N LEU A 167 20.06 -12.77 37.98
CA LEU A 167 19.10 -12.12 37.09
C LEU A 167 19.32 -12.81 35.74
N PRO A 168 18.29 -13.43 35.15
CA PRO A 168 18.43 -14.09 33.87
C PRO A 168 19.11 -13.09 32.96
N ALA A 169 20.27 -13.46 32.42
CA ALA A 169 20.94 -12.66 31.41
C ALA A 169 19.84 -12.31 30.41
N TYR A 170 19.42 -11.04 30.40
CA TYR A 170 18.48 -10.51 29.44
C TYR A 170 19.21 -10.62 28.11
N THR A 171 19.15 -11.83 27.56
CA THR A 171 19.56 -12.22 26.22
C THR A 171 19.02 -11.12 25.34
N GLY A 172 19.98 -10.38 24.74
CA GLY A 172 19.80 -9.00 24.35
C GLY A 172 18.43 -8.74 23.76
N LEU A 173 17.70 -7.79 24.35
CA LEU A 173 16.53 -7.18 23.75
C LEU A 173 16.97 -6.62 22.40
N SER A 174 16.90 -7.46 21.37
CA SER A 174 17.08 -7.06 19.99
C SER A 174 15.93 -6.10 19.73
N VAL A 175 16.25 -4.81 19.72
CA VAL A 175 15.28 -3.78 19.37
C VAL A 175 14.74 -4.19 18.01
N PRO A 176 13.42 -4.45 17.86
CA PRO A 176 12.86 -4.85 16.59
C PRO A 176 13.29 -3.83 15.55
N THR A 177 14.17 -4.23 14.63
CA THR A 177 14.50 -3.40 13.49
C THR A 177 13.32 -3.47 12.54
N GLY A 178 12.87 -2.33 12.00
CA GLY A 178 11.76 -2.26 11.05
C GLY A 178 10.39 -1.95 11.66
N TYR A 179 9.35 -2.08 10.83
CA TYR A 179 7.97 -1.76 11.20
C TYR A 179 7.24 -2.94 11.84
N ALA A 180 6.17 -2.63 12.58
CA ALA A 180 5.19 -3.64 13.01
C ALA A 180 4.60 -4.36 11.79
N GLN A 181 4.32 -5.66 11.92
CA GLN A 181 3.83 -6.49 10.81
C GLN A 181 2.55 -5.94 10.16
N ASP A 182 1.61 -5.42 10.95
CA ASP A 182 0.39 -4.79 10.45
C ASP A 182 0.69 -3.58 9.53
N THR A 183 1.70 -2.78 9.89
CA THR A 183 2.15 -1.65 9.07
C THR A 183 2.80 -2.15 7.77
N VAL A 184 3.58 -3.24 7.83
CA VAL A 184 4.19 -3.86 6.65
C VAL A 184 3.11 -4.38 5.69
N ALA A 185 2.09 -5.07 6.22
CA ALA A 185 0.95 -5.56 5.45
C ALA A 185 0.19 -4.39 4.81
N ALA A 186 -0.08 -3.31 5.56
CA ALA A 186 -0.75 -2.12 5.03
C ALA A 186 0.04 -1.45 3.89
N LEU A 187 1.36 -1.32 4.02
CA LEU A 187 2.24 -0.78 2.97
C LEU A 187 2.22 -1.68 1.72
N ARG A 188 2.33 -3.00 1.90
CA ARG A 188 2.26 -3.98 0.81
C ARG A 188 0.93 -3.93 0.07
N CYS A 189 -0.19 -4.02 0.80
CA CYS A 189 -1.53 -3.87 0.24
C CYS A 189 -1.64 -2.59 -0.58
N ARG A 190 -1.07 -1.49 -0.08
CA ARG A 190 -1.15 -0.21 -0.78
C ARG A 190 -0.28 -0.13 -2.03
N CYS A 191 0.90 -0.76 -2.04
CA CYS A 191 1.71 -0.90 -3.24
C CYS A 191 0.96 -1.69 -4.32
N LEU A 192 0.32 -2.81 -3.95
CA LEU A 192 -0.42 -3.65 -4.89
C LEU A 192 -1.62 -2.90 -5.50
N GLU A 193 -2.40 -2.21 -4.67
CA GLU A 193 -3.48 -1.35 -5.15
C GLU A 193 -2.97 -0.28 -6.12
N SER A 194 -1.85 0.37 -5.80
CA SER A 194 -1.23 1.39 -6.66
C SER A 194 -0.74 0.79 -7.98
N LEU A 195 -0.15 -0.41 -7.95
CA LEU A 195 0.26 -1.16 -9.14
C LEU A 195 -0.92 -1.48 -10.07
N GLY A 196 -2.07 -1.85 -9.51
CA GLY A 196 -3.29 -2.11 -10.27
C GLY A 196 -3.76 -0.92 -11.12
N HIS A 197 -3.47 0.32 -10.70
CA HIS A 197 -3.83 1.53 -11.43
C HIS A 197 -2.85 1.89 -12.56
N THR A 198 -1.64 1.31 -12.57
CA THR A 198 -0.63 1.60 -13.60
C THR A 198 -0.98 0.99 -14.96
N ASN A 199 -1.82 -0.04 -14.98
CA ASN A 199 -2.20 -0.78 -16.18
C ASN A 199 -1.00 -1.27 -17.00
N LYS A 200 0.08 -1.71 -16.36
CA LYS A 200 1.26 -2.26 -17.05
C LYS A 200 1.28 -3.80 -16.99
N PRO A 201 1.74 -4.49 -18.05
CA PRO A 201 1.78 -5.96 -18.07
C PRO A 201 2.73 -6.52 -16.99
N GLU A 202 3.84 -5.84 -16.71
CA GLU A 202 4.76 -6.20 -15.63
C GLU A 202 4.09 -6.16 -14.25
N ALA A 203 3.25 -5.14 -14.01
CA ALA A 203 2.46 -5.05 -12.79
C ALA A 203 1.46 -6.20 -12.69
N ALA A 204 0.75 -6.54 -13.79
CA ALA A 204 -0.17 -7.68 -13.81
C ALA A 204 0.52 -9.00 -13.44
N ARG A 205 1.72 -9.26 -13.98
CA ARG A 205 2.51 -10.48 -13.67
C ARG A 205 2.94 -10.52 -12.21
N PHE A 206 3.39 -9.38 -11.66
CA PHE A 206 3.76 -9.31 -10.25
C PHE A 206 2.55 -9.52 -9.33
N LEU A 207 1.41 -8.89 -9.63
CA LEU A 207 0.16 -9.08 -8.90
C LEU A 207 -0.33 -10.53 -8.98
N ALA A 208 -0.19 -11.19 -10.14
CA ALA A 208 -0.49 -12.60 -10.32
C ALA A 208 0.38 -13.50 -9.42
N ALA A 209 1.67 -13.20 -9.29
CA ALA A 209 2.57 -13.92 -8.39
C ALA A 209 2.15 -13.77 -6.93
N VAL A 210 1.83 -12.54 -6.49
CA VAL A 210 1.38 -12.28 -5.12
C VAL A 210 0.01 -12.94 -4.83
N ALA A 211 -0.89 -13.00 -5.82
CA ALA A 211 -2.19 -13.67 -5.67
C ALA A 211 -2.06 -15.21 -5.61
N GLY A 212 -0.92 -15.77 -6.02
CA GLY A 212 -0.66 -17.21 -6.08
C GLY A 212 -0.95 -17.87 -7.44
N ALA A 213 -1.10 -17.08 -8.51
CA ALA A 213 -1.38 -17.58 -9.85
C ALA A 213 -0.11 -18.00 -10.63
N SER A 214 1.09 -17.58 -10.21
CA SER A 214 2.35 -17.83 -10.93
C SER A 214 3.06 -19.15 -10.55
N GLY A 215 2.36 -20.08 -9.88
CA GLY A 215 2.92 -21.34 -9.40
C GLY A 215 3.76 -21.20 -8.11
N PRO A 216 4.26 -22.33 -7.56
CA PRO A 216 4.93 -22.36 -6.26
C PRO A 216 6.35 -21.78 -6.25
N GLU A 217 6.98 -21.63 -7.42
CA GLU A 217 8.38 -21.20 -7.53
C GLU A 217 8.58 -19.70 -7.31
N ILE A 218 7.58 -18.88 -7.65
CA ILE A 218 7.65 -17.42 -7.56
C ILE A 218 6.75 -16.97 -6.43
N LYS A 219 7.32 -16.86 -5.23
CA LYS A 219 6.60 -16.45 -4.02
C LYS A 219 7.19 -15.15 -3.45
N PRO A 220 6.66 -13.97 -3.84
CA PRO A 220 7.11 -12.70 -3.28
C PRO A 220 6.93 -12.67 -1.76
N ALA A 221 7.83 -12.01 -1.04
CA ALA A 221 7.73 -11.88 0.42
C ALA A 221 6.36 -11.31 0.83
N GLY A 222 5.75 -11.91 1.84
CA GLY A 222 4.42 -11.51 2.32
C GLY A 222 3.24 -12.02 1.51
N SER A 223 3.44 -12.78 0.42
CA SER A 223 2.32 -13.38 -0.33
C SER A 223 1.59 -14.51 0.43
N ASP A 224 2.07 -14.88 1.61
CA ASP A 224 1.39 -15.78 2.55
C ASP A 224 0.27 -15.09 3.34
N ASP A 225 0.32 -13.76 3.41
CA ASP A 225 -0.66 -12.97 4.13
C ASP A 225 -1.97 -12.91 3.34
N PRO A 226 -3.11 -13.37 3.91
CA PRO A 226 -4.39 -13.38 3.22
C PRO A 226 -4.85 -11.97 2.80
N GLU A 227 -4.56 -10.92 3.58
CA GLU A 227 -4.95 -9.56 3.24
C GLU A 227 -4.17 -9.05 2.01
N VAL A 228 -2.88 -9.36 1.95
CA VAL A 228 -1.99 -9.00 0.83
C VAL A 228 -2.43 -9.73 -0.44
N ARG A 229 -2.75 -11.03 -0.36
CA ARG A 229 -3.31 -11.80 -1.49
C ARG A 229 -4.64 -11.22 -1.97
N GLN A 230 -5.54 -10.88 -1.04
CA GLN A 230 -6.82 -10.27 -1.37
C GLN A 230 -6.63 -8.92 -2.06
N ALA A 231 -5.71 -8.08 -1.57
CA ALA A 231 -5.36 -6.81 -2.20
C ALA A 231 -4.81 -7.01 -3.62
N ALA A 232 -3.97 -8.03 -3.85
CA ALA A 232 -3.47 -8.38 -5.18
C ALA A 232 -4.61 -8.77 -6.14
N VAL A 233 -5.56 -9.61 -5.70
CA VAL A 233 -6.73 -10.00 -6.52
C VAL A 233 -7.60 -8.78 -6.84
N ARG A 234 -7.83 -7.89 -5.86
CA ARG A 234 -8.54 -6.62 -6.12
C ARG A 234 -7.80 -5.77 -7.15
N ALA A 235 -6.48 -5.64 -7.02
CA ALA A 235 -5.65 -4.87 -7.93
C ALA A 235 -5.62 -5.45 -9.35
N LEU A 236 -5.57 -6.78 -9.50
CA LEU A 236 -5.71 -7.45 -10.80
C LEU A 236 -7.03 -7.07 -11.48
N GLY A 237 -8.13 -7.01 -10.74
CA GLY A 237 -9.42 -6.56 -11.28
C GLY A 237 -9.47 -5.09 -11.74
N HIS A 238 -8.47 -4.27 -11.41
CA HIS A 238 -8.31 -2.91 -11.93
C HIS A 238 -7.28 -2.83 -13.07
N CYS A 239 -6.41 -3.83 -13.21
CA CYS A 239 -5.37 -3.86 -14.23
C CYS A 239 -5.96 -4.34 -15.56
N ARG A 240 -6.04 -3.43 -16.54
CA ARG A 240 -6.70 -3.68 -17.84
C ARG A 240 -5.74 -4.34 -18.83
N GLN A 241 -5.18 -5.47 -18.42
CA GLN A 241 -4.23 -6.28 -19.21
C GLN A 241 -4.79 -7.69 -19.37
N GLU A 242 -4.49 -8.34 -20.50
CA GLU A 242 -4.93 -9.71 -20.76
C GLU A 242 -4.35 -10.69 -19.72
N GLU A 243 -3.10 -10.46 -19.29
CA GLU A 243 -2.47 -11.25 -18.24
C GLU A 243 -3.18 -11.15 -16.89
N ALA A 244 -3.91 -10.07 -16.62
CA ALA A 244 -4.70 -9.95 -15.40
C ALA A 244 -5.93 -10.87 -15.44
N VAL A 245 -6.56 -11.00 -16.62
CA VAL A 245 -7.73 -11.88 -16.81
C VAL A 245 -7.32 -13.34 -16.71
N THR A 246 -6.20 -13.73 -17.33
CA THR A 246 -5.67 -15.11 -17.20
C THR A 246 -5.33 -15.42 -15.75
N ALA A 247 -4.65 -14.51 -15.04
CA ALA A 247 -4.31 -14.68 -13.64
C ALA A 247 -5.55 -14.81 -12.74
N LEU A 248 -6.58 -13.98 -12.93
CA LEU A 248 -7.82 -14.07 -12.15
C LEU A 248 -8.56 -15.40 -12.40
N ALA A 249 -8.57 -15.89 -13.64
CA ALA A 249 -9.16 -17.20 -13.96
C ALA A 249 -8.38 -18.35 -13.29
N THR A 250 -7.05 -18.26 -13.25
CA THR A 250 -6.21 -19.20 -12.50
C THR A 250 -6.52 -19.16 -11.01
N VAL A 251 -6.57 -17.97 -10.38
CA VAL A 251 -6.92 -17.81 -8.96
C VAL A 251 -8.31 -18.41 -8.67
N LEU A 252 -9.30 -18.12 -9.53
CA LEU A 252 -10.64 -18.68 -9.39
C LEU A 252 -10.60 -20.21 -9.40
N SER A 253 -9.88 -20.82 -10.34
CA SER A 253 -9.75 -22.29 -10.41
C SER A 253 -8.99 -22.89 -9.23
N THR A 254 -7.95 -22.23 -8.73
CA THR A 254 -7.10 -22.79 -7.66
C THR A 254 -7.70 -22.65 -6.28
N GLU A 255 -8.49 -21.59 -6.05
CA GLU A 255 -9.06 -21.22 -4.76
C GLU A 255 -10.52 -21.66 -4.57
N THR A 256 -11.18 -22.16 -5.64
CA THR A 256 -12.55 -22.70 -5.53
C THR A 256 -12.59 -23.82 -4.48
N GLY A 257 -13.39 -23.62 -3.42
CA GLY A 257 -13.53 -24.55 -2.30
C GLY A 257 -12.46 -24.41 -1.20
N LYS A 258 -11.46 -23.56 -1.37
CA LYS A 258 -10.42 -23.26 -0.36
C LYS A 258 -10.64 -21.91 0.30
N ASP A 259 -10.64 -20.84 -0.50
CA ASP A 259 -10.79 -19.46 -0.04
C ASP A 259 -11.93 -18.75 -0.80
N TYR A 260 -13.06 -18.59 -0.11
CA TYR A 260 -14.24 -17.94 -0.66
C TYR A 260 -14.00 -16.46 -0.98
N VAL A 261 -13.17 -15.76 -0.19
CA VAL A 261 -12.92 -14.33 -0.36
C VAL A 261 -12.13 -14.09 -1.64
N LEU A 262 -11.09 -14.90 -1.89
CA LEU A 262 -10.30 -14.82 -3.12
C LEU A 262 -11.12 -15.28 -4.34
N THR A 263 -11.89 -16.36 -4.22
CA THR A 263 -12.79 -16.84 -5.29
C THR A 263 -13.77 -15.75 -5.72
N ARG A 264 -14.44 -15.10 -4.76
CA ARG A 264 -15.39 -14.02 -5.03
C ARG A 264 -14.69 -12.79 -5.62
N GLY A 265 -13.54 -12.40 -5.09
CA GLY A 265 -12.74 -11.29 -5.61
C GLY A 265 -12.30 -11.53 -7.05
N ALA A 266 -11.84 -12.74 -7.36
CA ALA A 266 -11.40 -13.14 -8.68
C ALA A 266 -12.56 -13.10 -9.69
N HIS A 267 -13.70 -13.67 -9.32
CA HIS A 267 -14.93 -13.61 -10.11
C HIS A 267 -15.37 -12.17 -10.39
N GLN A 268 -15.42 -11.30 -9.37
CA GLN A 268 -15.78 -9.89 -9.55
C GLN A 268 -14.79 -9.15 -10.47
N GLY A 269 -13.50 -9.44 -10.36
CA GLY A 269 -12.47 -8.91 -11.26
C GLY A 269 -12.71 -9.34 -12.71
N LEU A 270 -12.99 -10.62 -12.95
CA LEU A 270 -13.29 -11.16 -14.29
C LEU A 270 -14.53 -10.51 -14.91
N VAL A 271 -15.62 -10.40 -14.14
CA VAL A 271 -16.86 -9.73 -14.58
C VAL A 271 -16.58 -8.27 -14.94
N ARG A 272 -15.78 -7.58 -14.12
CA ARG A 272 -15.43 -6.17 -14.34
C ARG A 272 -14.57 -5.98 -15.60
N LEU A 273 -13.52 -6.79 -15.78
CA LEU A 273 -12.58 -6.64 -16.88
C LEU A 273 -13.18 -7.08 -18.23
N THR A 274 -13.98 -8.13 -18.24
CA THR A 274 -14.57 -8.68 -19.48
C THR A 274 -15.96 -8.15 -19.80
N GLY A 275 -16.66 -7.56 -18.82
CA GLY A 275 -18.06 -7.17 -18.92
C GLY A 275 -19.06 -8.34 -18.97
N LYS A 276 -18.58 -9.59 -18.97
CA LYS A 276 -19.42 -10.80 -19.05
C LYS A 276 -19.96 -11.17 -17.68
N ARG A 277 -21.25 -11.47 -17.59
CA ARG A 277 -21.93 -11.90 -16.34
C ARG A 277 -22.10 -13.42 -16.31
N LEU A 278 -20.98 -14.14 -16.18
CA LEU A 278 -20.98 -15.59 -16.01
C LEU A 278 -21.02 -15.96 -14.53
N PRO A 279 -21.51 -17.16 -14.14
CA PRO A 279 -21.36 -17.67 -12.78
C PRO A 279 -19.88 -17.79 -12.38
N PRO A 280 -19.56 -17.94 -11.08
CA PRO A 280 -18.20 -18.16 -10.59
C PRO A 280 -17.73 -19.61 -10.84
N ASP A 281 -17.94 -20.12 -12.06
CA ASP A 281 -17.53 -21.46 -12.50
C ASP A 281 -16.18 -21.38 -13.25
N PRO A 282 -15.11 -21.99 -12.72
CA PRO A 282 -13.79 -21.97 -13.36
C PRO A 282 -13.77 -22.46 -14.81
N GLN A 283 -14.62 -23.44 -15.17
CA GLN A 283 -14.62 -24.01 -16.51
C GLN A 283 -15.09 -22.99 -17.56
N GLN A 284 -16.20 -22.29 -17.27
CA GLN A 284 -16.75 -21.26 -18.16
C GLN A 284 -15.80 -20.08 -18.34
N TRP A 285 -15.11 -19.66 -17.28
CA TRP A 285 -14.10 -18.61 -17.39
C TRP A 285 -12.85 -19.07 -18.15
N GLY A 286 -12.47 -20.35 -18.03
CA GLY A 286 -11.41 -20.96 -18.83
C GLY A 286 -11.70 -20.91 -20.33
N GLU A 287 -12.93 -21.21 -20.75
CA GLU A 287 -13.36 -21.12 -22.15
C GLU A 287 -13.29 -19.67 -22.67
N VAL A 288 -13.72 -18.70 -21.86
CA VAL A 288 -13.63 -17.27 -22.24
C VAL A 288 -12.18 -16.83 -22.44
N VAL A 289 -11.26 -17.30 -21.59
CA VAL A 289 -9.83 -16.98 -21.70
C VAL A 289 -9.23 -17.63 -22.94
N GLN A 290 -9.57 -18.89 -23.23
CA GLN A 290 -9.10 -19.62 -24.42
C GLN A 290 -9.63 -19.04 -25.73
N ALA A 291 -10.85 -18.52 -25.74
CA ALA A 291 -11.47 -17.90 -26.91
C ALA A 291 -10.88 -16.52 -27.29
N GLY A 292 -9.94 -16.01 -26.48
CA GLY A 292 -9.41 -14.65 -26.62
C GLY A 292 -10.16 -13.66 -25.73
N VAL A 293 -9.41 -12.94 -24.91
CA VAL A 293 -9.96 -11.99 -23.93
C VAL A 293 -10.22 -10.67 -24.63
N VAL A 294 -11.50 -10.30 -24.76
CA VAL A 294 -11.89 -8.93 -25.10
C VAL A 294 -12.05 -8.15 -23.81
N ILE A 295 -11.14 -7.22 -23.55
CA ILE A 295 -11.24 -6.31 -22.41
C ILE A 295 -12.38 -5.33 -22.68
N ALA A 296 -13.35 -5.25 -21.77
CA ALA A 296 -14.45 -4.32 -21.88
C ALA A 296 -13.92 -2.87 -21.91
N PRO A 297 -14.55 -1.94 -22.65
CA PRO A 297 -14.18 -0.52 -22.59
C PRO A 297 -14.34 0.03 -21.17
N GLU A 298 -13.66 1.14 -20.87
CA GLU A 298 -13.75 1.74 -19.53
C GLU A 298 -15.18 2.20 -19.29
N PRO A 299 -15.82 1.80 -18.17
CA PRO A 299 -17.15 2.27 -17.89
C PRO A 299 -17.10 3.79 -17.83
N THR A 300 -17.92 4.42 -18.65
CA THR A 300 -18.05 5.87 -18.63
C THR A 300 -18.53 6.29 -17.24
N TRP A 301 -18.23 7.54 -16.86
CA TRP A 301 -18.68 8.07 -15.57
C TRP A 301 -20.20 7.89 -15.37
N ALA A 302 -20.99 8.02 -16.44
CA ALA A 302 -22.44 7.84 -16.42
C ALA A 302 -22.84 6.38 -16.10
N GLU A 303 -22.16 5.40 -16.69
CA GLU A 303 -22.41 3.98 -16.41
C GLU A 303 -22.08 3.62 -14.96
N ASN A 304 -21.00 4.17 -14.41
CA ASN A 304 -20.66 3.98 -13.00
C ASN A 304 -21.75 4.54 -12.06
N VAL A 305 -22.32 5.71 -12.39
CA VAL A 305 -23.43 6.28 -11.63
C VAL A 305 -24.68 5.39 -11.71
N ILE A 306 -25.04 4.91 -12.91
CA ILE A 306 -26.20 4.04 -13.10
C ILE A 306 -26.04 2.72 -12.33
N GLN A 307 -24.84 2.12 -12.37
CA GLN A 307 -24.55 0.89 -11.62
C GLN A 307 -24.67 1.11 -10.10
N ASN A 308 -24.20 2.25 -9.59
CA ASN A 308 -24.33 2.58 -8.19
C ASN A 308 -25.80 2.77 -7.78
N VAL A 309 -26.60 3.49 -8.58
CA VAL A 309 -28.03 3.70 -8.29
C VAL A 309 -28.80 2.38 -8.30
N ALA A 310 -28.58 1.52 -9.29
CA ALA A 310 -29.25 0.21 -9.39
C ALA A 310 -28.93 -0.73 -8.21
N PHE A 311 -27.79 -0.53 -7.54
CA PHE A 311 -27.44 -1.27 -6.32
C PHE A 311 -28.23 -0.78 -5.09
N TRP A 312 -28.50 0.52 -4.99
CA TRP A 312 -29.30 1.09 -3.89
C TRP A 312 -30.78 0.72 -4.00
N ASP A 313 -31.30 0.60 -5.22
CA ASP A 313 -32.73 0.28 -5.47
C ASP A 313 -33.08 -1.20 -5.16
N LYS A 314 -32.07 -2.05 -4.95
CA LYS A 314 -32.24 -3.47 -4.60
C LYS A 314 -32.09 -3.76 -3.10
N LYS A 315 -31.91 -2.73 -2.26
CA LYS A 315 -31.86 -2.86 -0.80
C LYS A 315 -33.14 -2.37 -0.16
#